data_AF-A0A924QUV8-F1
#
_entry.id   AF-A0A924QUV8-F1
#
_cell.length_a   1.000
_cell.length_b   1.000
_cell.length_c   1.000
_cell.angle_alpha   90.00
_cell.angle_beta   90.00
_cell.angle_gamma   90.00
#
_symmetry.space_group_name_H-M   'P 1'
#
loop_
_entity.id
_entity.type
_entity.pdbx_description
1 polymer ?
#
loop_
_entity_poly.entity_id
_entity_poly.type
_entity_poly.pdbx_seq_one_letter_code
_entity_poly.pdbx_strand_id
1 'polypeptide(L)'
;MKKLISFAFAFVLVIGCSKKTVPTKTTVQSPSTNNKIDNSSTTTPPTEIPPTATTRVANVNAMIVIDGNGRILTPLEKLPPEENLKPDYSKIARAFTPAQKANLTLRYKMVPPKVIYVPDIFAQKSLKGTYSIYKKKFWYWKKEDGLFYLDETYYK
;
A
#
# COMPACT_ATOMS: atom_id res chain seq x y z
N MET A 1 -13.15 56.02 12.68
CA MET A 1 -11.70 56.32 12.65
C MET A 1 -10.93 55.06 12.98
N LYS A 2 -9.77 54.89 12.36
CA LYS A 2 -8.96 53.66 12.25
C LYS A 2 -8.30 53.23 13.58
N LYS A 3 -7.84 51.97 13.57
CA LYS A 3 -6.68 51.34 14.28
C LYS A 3 -7.07 50.38 15.42
N LEU A 4 -6.41 49.25 15.65
CA LEU A 4 -5.33 48.52 14.96
C LEU A 4 -5.35 47.08 15.51
N ILE A 5 -5.05 46.13 14.63
CA ILE A 5 -4.83 44.71 14.89
C ILE A 5 -3.54 44.51 15.70
N SER A 6 -3.53 43.57 16.65
CA SER A 6 -2.29 42.96 17.15
C SER A 6 -2.49 41.45 17.36
N PHE A 7 -1.99 40.69 16.38
CA PHE A 7 -1.90 39.23 16.36
C PHE A 7 -0.53 38.86 16.93
N ALA A 8 -0.48 38.17 18.08
CA ALA A 8 0.75 37.57 18.60
C ALA A 8 0.70 36.06 18.34
N PHE A 9 1.33 35.64 17.24
CA PHE A 9 1.45 34.26 16.79
C PHE A 9 2.79 33.73 17.32
N ALA A 10 2.76 32.91 18.40
CA ALA A 10 3.95 32.27 18.93
C ALA A 10 4.19 30.93 18.20
N PHE A 11 5.10 30.95 17.23
CA PHE A 11 5.69 29.75 16.62
C PHE A 11 6.74 29.15 17.57
N VAL A 12 6.47 27.98 18.13
CA VAL A 12 7.51 27.15 18.77
C VAL A 12 7.96 26.10 17.74
N LEU A 13 9.16 26.30 17.20
CA LEU A 13 9.88 25.34 16.35
C LEU A 13 10.59 24.32 17.25
N VAL A 14 10.22 23.04 17.14
CA VAL A 14 10.97 21.94 17.74
C VAL A 14 11.84 21.32 16.65
N ILE A 15 13.14 21.58 16.71
CA ILE A 15 14.16 20.99 15.83
C ILE A 15 14.59 19.66 16.46
N GLY A 16 14.04 18.55 15.94
CA GLY A 16 14.44 17.20 16.32
C GLY A 16 15.55 16.67 15.41
N CYS A 17 16.81 16.83 15.81
CA CYS A 17 17.97 16.19 15.17
C CYS A 17 18.11 14.73 15.64
N SER A 18 17.50 13.77 14.94
CA SER A 18 17.79 12.35 15.16
C SER A 18 19.13 11.96 14.52
N LYS A 19 20.16 11.83 15.34
CA LYS A 19 21.44 11.22 14.95
C LYS A 19 21.24 9.73 14.70
N LYS A 20 21.58 9.31 13.49
CA LYS A 20 21.54 7.94 12.97
C LYS A 20 22.75 7.17 13.53
N THR A 21 22.53 6.22 14.45
CA THR A 21 23.56 5.27 14.90
C THR A 21 23.56 4.06 13.98
N VAL A 22 24.70 3.80 13.34
CA VAL A 22 24.94 2.60 12.52
C VAL A 22 25.44 1.48 13.44
N PRO A 23 24.90 0.26 13.38
CA PRO A 23 25.42 -0.85 14.18
C PRO A 23 26.79 -1.31 13.66
N THR A 24 27.77 -1.26 14.56
CA THR A 24 29.14 -1.74 14.41
C THR A 24 29.18 -3.26 14.24
N LYS A 25 29.91 -3.72 13.23
CA LYS A 25 30.24 -5.13 13.01
C LYS A 25 31.27 -5.56 14.06
N THR A 26 30.85 -6.27 15.10
CA THR A 26 31.79 -6.88 16.05
C THR A 26 32.24 -8.23 15.51
N THR A 27 33.44 -8.24 14.92
CA THR A 27 34.27 -9.43 14.77
C THR A 27 34.76 -9.81 16.17
N VAL A 28 34.31 -10.96 16.69
CA VAL A 28 34.99 -11.63 17.80
C VAL A 28 35.80 -12.77 17.19
N GLN A 29 37.09 -12.51 17.04
CA GLN A 29 38.12 -13.51 16.89
C GLN A 29 38.62 -13.84 18.30
N SER A 30 38.62 -15.12 18.66
CA SER A 30 39.39 -15.61 19.82
C SER A 30 40.03 -16.95 19.47
N PRO A 31 41.25 -17.23 19.96
CA PRO A 31 42.16 -18.20 19.37
C PRO A 31 42.09 -19.55 20.09
N SER A 32 42.31 -20.64 19.34
CA SER A 32 42.70 -21.92 19.94
C SER A 32 43.33 -22.86 18.91
N THR A 33 44.65 -22.97 19.03
CA THR A 33 45.52 -24.16 18.99
C THR A 33 45.06 -25.42 18.24
N ASN A 34 45.91 -25.83 17.30
CA ASN A 34 46.01 -27.15 16.67
C ASN A 34 45.72 -28.32 17.62
N ASN A 35 44.90 -29.28 17.19
CA ASN A 35 45.24 -30.71 17.22
C ASN A 35 44.24 -31.56 16.41
N LYS A 36 44.81 -32.30 15.45
CA LYS A 36 44.55 -33.71 15.08
C LYS A 36 43.13 -34.19 14.70
N ILE A 37 42.97 -34.42 13.39
CA ILE A 37 42.39 -35.57 12.66
C ILE A 37 41.61 -36.60 13.50
N ASP A 38 40.33 -36.84 13.19
CA ASP A 38 39.83 -38.16 12.74
C ASP A 38 38.40 -38.15 12.15
N ASN A 39 38.19 -39.09 11.23
CA ASN A 39 37.03 -39.32 10.38
C ASN A 39 35.71 -39.63 11.12
N SER A 40 34.57 -39.18 10.56
CA SER A 40 33.37 -40.03 10.46
C SER A 40 32.34 -39.47 9.48
N SER A 41 31.98 -40.29 8.49
CA SER A 41 30.92 -40.03 7.52
C SER A 41 29.55 -40.05 8.18
N THR A 42 28.72 -39.03 7.95
CA THR A 42 27.27 -39.13 8.17
C THR A 42 26.52 -38.31 7.12
N THR A 43 25.85 -39.05 6.25
CA THR A 43 24.86 -38.62 5.25
C THR A 43 23.84 -37.68 5.86
N THR A 44 23.76 -36.46 5.33
CA THR A 44 22.67 -35.50 5.61
C THR A 44 21.86 -35.30 4.33
N PRO A 45 20.53 -35.42 4.37
CA PRO A 45 19.67 -35.17 3.21
C PRO A 45 19.74 -33.68 2.81
N PRO A 46 19.54 -33.34 1.53
CA PRO A 46 19.44 -31.94 1.13
C PRO A 46 18.20 -31.34 1.79
N THR A 47 18.41 -30.36 2.67
CA THR A 47 17.35 -29.47 3.14
C THR A 47 16.77 -28.74 1.93
N GLU A 48 15.64 -29.25 1.46
CA GLU A 48 14.79 -28.62 0.48
C GLU A 48 14.35 -27.26 1.06
N ILE A 49 14.96 -26.20 0.56
CA ILE A 49 14.47 -24.84 0.76
C ILE A 49 13.08 -24.83 0.12
N PRO A 50 11.99 -24.60 0.87
CA PRO A 50 10.69 -24.46 0.23
C PRO A 50 10.82 -23.33 -0.80
N PRO A 51 10.47 -23.54 -2.07
CA PRO A 51 10.51 -22.47 -3.03
C PRO A 51 9.62 -21.36 -2.46
N THR A 52 10.22 -20.19 -2.21
CA THR A 52 9.47 -18.94 -2.10
C THR A 52 8.60 -18.92 -3.34
N ALA A 53 7.33 -19.28 -3.16
CA ALA A 53 6.34 -19.19 -4.20
C ALA A 53 6.24 -17.71 -4.53
N THR A 54 7.07 -17.29 -5.48
CA THR A 54 6.77 -16.13 -6.32
C THR A 54 5.57 -16.58 -7.13
N THR A 55 4.41 -16.57 -6.48
CA THR A 55 3.13 -16.73 -7.13
C THR A 55 3.06 -15.58 -8.11
N ARG A 56 3.37 -15.89 -9.38
CA ARG A 56 3.11 -15.03 -10.51
C ARG A 56 1.69 -14.54 -10.34
N VAL A 57 1.58 -13.23 -10.10
CA VAL A 57 0.33 -12.51 -9.91
C VAL A 57 -0.57 -12.86 -11.10
N ALA A 58 -1.52 -13.76 -10.87
CA ALA A 58 -2.62 -13.99 -11.78
C ALA A 58 -3.23 -12.63 -12.08
N ASN A 59 -3.44 -12.34 -13.36
CA ASN A 59 -3.98 -11.07 -13.84
C ASN A 59 -5.05 -10.58 -12.86
N VAL A 60 -4.71 -9.52 -12.12
CA VAL A 60 -5.59 -8.89 -11.14
C VAL A 60 -6.78 -8.38 -11.93
N ASN A 61 -7.86 -9.15 -11.94
CA ASN A 61 -9.06 -8.82 -12.69
C ASN A 61 -9.88 -7.82 -11.88
N ALA A 62 -9.26 -6.69 -11.57
CA ALA A 62 -9.90 -5.59 -10.88
C ALA A 62 -10.94 -4.99 -11.80
N MET A 63 -12.19 -4.98 -11.37
CA MET A 63 -13.28 -4.36 -12.09
C MET A 63 -13.35 -2.88 -11.70
N ILE A 64 -13.40 -1.99 -12.69
CA ILE A 64 -13.55 -0.57 -12.39
C ILE A 64 -15.01 -0.30 -12.06
N VAL A 65 -15.28 0.13 -10.83
CA VAL A 65 -16.63 0.49 -10.39
C VAL A 65 -16.91 1.94 -10.73
N ILE A 66 -15.97 2.83 -10.38
CA ILE A 66 -16.09 4.28 -10.57
C ILE A 66 -14.81 4.82 -11.16
N ASP A 67 -14.92 5.50 -12.30
CA ASP A 67 -13.78 6.15 -12.94
C ASP A 67 -13.35 7.43 -12.20
N GLY A 68 -12.25 8.04 -12.62
CA GLY A 68 -11.78 9.30 -12.02
C GLY A 68 -12.71 10.51 -12.26
N ASN A 69 -13.68 10.38 -13.17
CA ASN A 69 -14.68 11.39 -13.49
C ASN A 69 -15.99 11.18 -12.72
N GLY A 70 -16.09 10.16 -11.86
CA GLY A 70 -17.29 9.87 -11.08
C GLY A 70 -18.35 9.08 -11.87
N ARG A 71 -18.03 8.58 -13.07
CA ARG A 71 -18.94 7.74 -13.84
C ARG A 71 -18.95 6.33 -13.27
N ILE A 72 -20.15 5.77 -13.11
CA ILE A 72 -20.34 4.38 -12.72
C ILE A 72 -20.13 3.51 -13.96
N LEU A 73 -19.08 2.67 -13.93
CA LEU A 73 -18.78 1.75 -15.03
C LEU A 73 -19.30 0.33 -14.73
N THR A 74 -19.24 -0.08 -13.46
CA THR A 74 -19.77 -1.36 -13.00
C THR A 74 -20.81 -1.12 -11.91
N PRO A 75 -22.12 -1.21 -12.24
CA PRO A 75 -23.18 -1.12 -11.25
C PRO A 75 -23.27 -2.42 -10.43
N LEU A 76 -24.01 -2.40 -9.31
CA LEU A 76 -24.04 -3.48 -8.32
C LEU A 76 -24.44 -4.82 -8.92
N GLU A 77 -25.40 -4.82 -9.85
CA GLU A 77 -25.97 -6.01 -10.46
C GLU A 77 -24.96 -6.73 -11.38
N LYS A 78 -23.87 -6.04 -11.75
CA LYS A 78 -22.77 -6.61 -12.54
C LYS A 78 -21.56 -6.98 -11.68
N LEU A 79 -21.56 -6.66 -10.39
CA LEU A 79 -20.54 -7.13 -9.48
C LEU A 79 -20.80 -8.58 -9.10
N PRO A 80 -19.75 -9.37 -8.85
CA PRO A 80 -19.92 -10.70 -8.30
C PRO A 80 -20.72 -10.65 -6.98
N PRO A 81 -21.58 -11.65 -6.73
CA PRO A 81 -22.32 -11.72 -5.48
C PRO A 81 -21.33 -12.02 -4.33
N GLU A 82 -21.00 -11.00 -3.54
CA GLU A 82 -20.29 -11.15 -2.28
C GLU A 82 -21.16 -10.63 -1.13
N GLU A 83 -21.15 -11.33 0.00
CA GLU A 83 -22.02 -11.05 1.16
C GLU A 83 -21.85 -9.64 1.75
N ASN A 84 -20.67 -9.03 1.54
CA ASN A 84 -20.28 -7.76 2.11
C ASN A 84 -20.37 -6.57 1.13
N LEU A 85 -20.81 -6.78 -0.10
CA LEU A 85 -20.95 -5.69 -1.08
C LEU A 85 -22.21 -4.86 -0.78
N LYS A 86 -22.02 -3.70 -0.16
CA LYS A 86 -23.10 -2.75 0.16
C LYS A 86 -22.74 -1.31 -0.26
N PRO A 87 -22.37 -1.07 -1.54
CA PRO A 87 -21.95 0.25 -2.00
C PRO A 87 -23.12 1.24 -2.11
N ASP A 88 -22.95 2.42 -1.52
CA ASP A 88 -23.88 3.55 -1.70
C ASP A 88 -23.39 4.46 -2.84
N TYR A 89 -23.80 4.12 -4.08
CA TYR A 89 -23.40 4.83 -5.30
C TYR A 89 -23.67 6.33 -5.26
N SER A 90 -24.67 6.80 -4.51
CA SER A 90 -24.96 8.24 -4.36
C SER A 90 -23.82 9.00 -3.68
N LYS A 91 -23.06 8.33 -2.80
CA LYS A 91 -21.93 8.91 -2.07
C LYS A 91 -20.62 8.72 -2.81
N ILE A 92 -20.46 7.58 -3.48
CA ILE A 92 -19.16 7.14 -4.01
C ILE A 92 -18.93 7.60 -5.46
N ALA A 93 -19.99 7.84 -6.25
CA ALA A 93 -19.94 8.32 -7.64
C ALA A 93 -19.57 9.81 -7.80
N ARG A 94 -18.71 10.32 -6.92
CA ARG A 94 -18.17 11.67 -7.01
C ARG A 94 -16.88 11.66 -7.81
N ALA A 95 -16.74 12.56 -8.77
CA ALA A 95 -15.48 12.78 -9.47
C ALA A 95 -14.35 13.18 -8.51
N PHE A 96 -13.10 13.01 -8.95
CA PHE A 96 -12.00 13.80 -8.38
C PHE A 96 -12.24 15.28 -8.66
N THR A 97 -11.87 16.15 -7.71
CA THR A 97 -11.92 17.60 -7.93
C THR A 97 -10.91 18.01 -9.01
N PRO A 98 -11.05 19.19 -9.66
CA PRO A 98 -10.09 19.66 -10.65
C PRO A 98 -8.65 19.70 -10.11
N ALA A 99 -8.45 20.15 -8.88
CA ALA A 99 -7.14 20.18 -8.22
C ALA A 99 -6.56 18.76 -8.03
N GLN A 100 -7.38 17.80 -7.60
CA GLN A 100 -6.98 16.40 -7.47
C GLN A 100 -6.57 15.79 -8.81
N LYS A 101 -7.36 16.04 -9.88
CA LYS A 101 -7.03 15.58 -11.24
C LYS A 101 -5.74 16.19 -11.78
N ALA A 102 -5.50 17.47 -11.49
CA ALA A 102 -4.26 18.15 -11.86
C ALA A 102 -3.05 17.51 -11.17
N ASN A 103 -3.13 17.24 -9.86
CA ASN A 103 -2.08 16.54 -9.11
C ASN A 103 -1.81 15.14 -9.66
N LEU A 104 -2.87 14.35 -9.91
CA LEU A 104 -2.75 13.00 -10.46
C LEU A 104 -2.10 13.02 -11.85
N THR A 105 -2.54 13.91 -12.73
CA THR A 105 -1.98 14.07 -14.07
C THR A 105 -0.53 14.55 -14.02
N LEU A 106 -0.20 15.51 -13.16
CA LEU A 106 1.15 16.03 -13.04
C LEU A 106 2.15 14.97 -12.58
N ARG A 107 1.83 14.26 -11.49
CA ARG A 107 2.70 13.28 -10.84
C ARG A 107 2.74 11.93 -11.57
N TYR A 108 1.60 11.48 -12.07
CA TYR A 108 1.46 10.11 -12.57
C TYR A 108 1.14 10.00 -14.05
N LYS A 109 0.94 11.13 -14.74
CA LYS A 109 0.59 11.21 -16.17
C LYS A 109 -0.71 10.50 -16.53
N MET A 110 -1.57 10.27 -15.54
CA MET A 110 -2.90 9.67 -15.70
C MET A 110 -3.78 9.96 -14.49
N VAL A 111 -5.09 9.84 -14.67
CA VAL A 111 -6.07 9.81 -13.59
C VAL A 111 -6.51 8.34 -13.40
N PRO A 112 -6.11 7.65 -12.32
CA PRO A 112 -6.56 6.29 -12.05
C PRO A 112 -8.07 6.24 -11.76
N PRO A 113 -8.69 5.05 -11.80
CA PRO A 113 -10.02 4.83 -11.23
C PRO A 113 -10.12 5.33 -9.79
N LYS A 114 -11.31 5.73 -9.37
CA LYS A 114 -11.52 6.15 -7.99
C LYS A 114 -11.84 4.96 -7.09
N VAL A 115 -12.70 4.07 -7.60
CA VAL A 115 -13.18 2.89 -6.88
C VAL A 115 -13.11 1.68 -7.80
N ILE A 116 -12.56 0.59 -7.28
CA ILE A 116 -12.47 -0.69 -7.97
C ILE A 116 -13.05 -1.79 -7.09
N TYR A 117 -13.45 -2.87 -7.72
CA TYR A 117 -13.75 -4.13 -7.07
C TYR A 117 -12.60 -5.10 -7.33
N VAL A 118 -12.19 -5.83 -6.30
CA VAL A 118 -11.14 -6.84 -6.37
C VAL A 118 -11.62 -8.05 -5.58
N PRO A 119 -11.70 -9.25 -6.19
CA PRO A 119 -12.00 -10.47 -5.47
C PRO A 119 -11.01 -10.70 -4.33
N ASP A 120 -11.50 -11.23 -3.20
CA ASP A 120 -10.68 -11.39 -1.99
C ASP A 120 -9.44 -12.28 -2.17
N ILE A 121 -9.47 -13.21 -3.14
CA ILE A 121 -8.31 -14.03 -3.52
C ILE A 121 -7.11 -13.23 -4.05
N PHE A 122 -7.36 -12.00 -4.53
CA PHE A 122 -6.32 -11.09 -5.03
C PHE A 122 -6.04 -9.92 -4.09
N ALA A 123 -6.76 -9.85 -2.97
CA ALA A 123 -6.55 -8.85 -1.95
C ALA A 123 -5.41 -9.25 -1.01
N GLN A 124 -4.62 -8.28 -0.58
CA GLN A 124 -3.52 -8.45 0.37
C GLN A 124 -3.93 -7.88 1.73
N LYS A 125 -3.47 -8.48 2.82
CA LYS A 125 -3.74 -8.00 4.17
C LYS A 125 -2.49 -7.39 4.78
N SER A 126 -2.68 -6.28 5.49
CA SER A 126 -1.65 -5.60 6.29
C SER A 126 -2.21 -5.24 7.66
N LEU A 127 -1.36 -4.74 8.54
CA LEU A 127 -1.76 -4.21 9.85
C LEU A 127 -2.77 -3.05 9.74
N LYS A 128 -2.76 -2.30 8.63
CA LYS A 128 -3.70 -1.18 8.39
C LYS A 128 -5.04 -1.64 7.83
N GLY A 129 -5.12 -2.87 7.33
CA GLY A 129 -6.30 -3.39 6.67
C GLY A 129 -5.97 -4.12 5.36
N THR A 130 -7.02 -4.35 4.58
CA THR A 130 -6.97 -5.09 3.31
C THR A 130 -6.77 -4.12 2.15
N TYR A 131 -5.85 -4.44 1.24
CA TYR A 131 -5.49 -3.58 0.11
C TYR A 131 -5.26 -4.36 -1.18
N SER A 132 -5.21 -3.64 -2.30
CA SER A 132 -4.80 -4.17 -3.59
C SER A 132 -3.97 -3.14 -4.35
N ILE A 133 -3.03 -3.60 -5.17
CA ILE A 133 -2.16 -2.73 -5.98
C ILE A 133 -2.62 -2.79 -7.43
N TYR A 134 -3.23 -1.70 -7.90
CA TYR A 134 -3.68 -1.56 -9.27
C TYR A 134 -2.56 -1.06 -10.19
N LYS A 135 -2.42 -1.69 -11.37
CA LYS A 135 -1.38 -1.39 -12.37
C LYS A 135 0.04 -1.28 -11.78
N LYS A 136 0.35 -2.08 -10.75
CA LYS A 136 1.65 -2.11 -10.05
C LYS A 136 2.08 -0.74 -9.47
N LYS A 137 1.15 0.21 -9.29
CA LYS A 137 1.48 1.60 -8.94
C LYS A 137 0.58 2.20 -7.87
N PHE A 138 -0.72 1.97 -7.96
CA PHE A 138 -1.70 2.65 -7.12
C PHE A 138 -2.24 1.70 -6.07
N TRP A 139 -2.09 2.10 -4.81
CA TRP A 139 -2.66 1.37 -3.68
C TRP A 139 -4.13 1.72 -3.54
N TYR A 140 -4.95 0.68 -3.36
CA TYR A 140 -6.37 0.82 -3.02
C TYR A 140 -6.66 0.07 -1.73
N TRP A 141 -7.44 0.69 -0.86
CA TRP A 141 -7.82 0.14 0.44
C TRP A 141 -9.27 -0.32 0.44
N LYS A 142 -9.53 -1.54 0.91
CA LYS A 142 -10.88 -2.09 1.07
C LYS A 142 -11.60 -1.31 2.19
N LYS A 143 -12.85 -0.93 1.95
CA LYS A 143 -13.74 -0.33 2.95
C LYS A 143 -14.83 -1.30 3.37
N GLU A 144 -15.63 -0.88 4.35
CA GLU A 144 -16.74 -1.65 4.93
C GLU A 144 -17.83 -2.02 3.91
N ASP A 145 -17.94 -1.28 2.82
CA ASP A 145 -18.87 -1.56 1.71
C ASP A 145 -18.38 -2.65 0.74
N GLY A 146 -17.22 -3.24 1.01
CA GLY A 146 -16.60 -4.29 0.21
C GLY A 146 -15.77 -3.78 -0.97
N LEU A 147 -15.80 -2.48 -1.28
CA LEU A 147 -15.08 -1.90 -2.41
C LEU A 147 -13.70 -1.36 -2.02
N PHE A 148 -12.83 -1.23 -3.03
CA PHE A 148 -11.46 -0.76 -2.89
C PHE A 148 -11.33 0.67 -3.39
N TYR A 149 -10.77 1.56 -2.56
CA TYR A 149 -10.69 3.00 -2.80
C TYR A 149 -9.24 3.45 -2.96
N LEU A 150 -8.99 4.31 -3.95
CA LEU A 150 -7.66 4.88 -4.17
C LEU A 150 -7.17 5.58 -2.91
N ASP A 151 -5.95 5.26 -2.48
CA ASP A 151 -5.29 5.91 -1.33
C ASP A 151 -5.25 7.44 -1.52
N GLU A 152 -5.66 8.17 -0.49
CA GLU A 152 -5.82 9.61 -0.57
C GLU A 152 -4.49 10.36 -0.75
N THR A 153 -3.38 9.74 -0.35
CA THR A 153 -2.02 10.29 -0.50
C THR A 153 -1.63 10.56 -1.96
N TYR A 154 -2.31 9.92 -2.93
CA TYR A 154 -2.06 10.14 -4.35
C TYR A 154 -2.59 11.49 -4.87
N TYR A 155 -3.63 12.04 -4.25
CA TYR A 155 -4.35 13.19 -4.81
C TYR A 155 -4.61 14.34 -3.82
N LYS A 156 -4.35 14.13 -2.53
CA LYS A 156 -4.31 15.19 -1.52
C LYS A 156 -3.00 15.98 -1.56
#